data_AF-A0A2E5GPW2-F1
#
_entry.id   AF-A0A2E5GPW2-F1
#
_cell.length_a   1.000
_cell.length_b   1.000
_cell.length_c   1.000
_cell.angle_alpha   90.00
_cell.angle_beta   90.00
_cell.angle_gamma   90.00
#
_symmetry.space_group_name_H-M   'P 1'
#
loop_
_entity.id
_entity.type
_entity.pdbx_description
1 polymer ?
#
loop_
_entity_poly.entity_id
_entity_poly.type
_entity_poly.pdbx_seq_one_letter_code
_entity_poly.pdbx_strand_id
1 'polypeptide(L)'
;MASIRDLKKDINFVLGDIIDAVYIWEAINPKEDHKEAEAIVDDAIVTFDELIAKVNNNKVENRRKHLKAVNAELEERGKALIDRVNAL
;
A
#
# COMPACT_ATOMS: atom_id res chain seq x y z
N MET A 1 -9.61 -12.50 -15.56
CA MET A 1 -8.30 -12.22 -14.92
C MET A 1 -8.27 -10.72 -14.73
N ALA A 2 -8.11 -10.25 -13.49
CA ALA A 2 -7.86 -8.83 -13.24
C ALA A 2 -6.67 -8.41 -14.13
N SER A 3 -6.91 -7.44 -14.99
CA SER A 3 -5.89 -6.94 -15.90
C SER A 3 -4.76 -6.30 -15.08
N ILE A 4 -3.56 -6.16 -15.66
CA ILE A 4 -2.45 -5.41 -15.02
C ILE A 4 -2.93 -4.02 -14.58
N ARG A 5 -3.87 -3.43 -15.33
CA ARG A 5 -4.50 -2.15 -15.00
C ARG A 5 -5.34 -2.23 -13.72
N ASP A 6 -6.05 -3.33 -13.49
CA ASP A 6 -6.86 -3.50 -12.30
C ASP A 6 -5.95 -3.68 -11.07
N LEU A 7 -4.91 -4.51 -11.15
CA LEU A 7 -3.94 -4.64 -10.05
C LEU A 7 -3.26 -3.30 -9.69
N LYS A 8 -2.92 -2.48 -10.69
CA LYS A 8 -2.40 -1.14 -10.43
C LYS A 8 -3.42 -0.25 -9.73
N LYS A 9 -4.70 -0.33 -10.13
CA LYS A 9 -5.77 0.42 -9.46
C LYS A 9 -5.94 -0.06 -8.04
N ASP A 10 -5.92 -1.37 -7.80
CA ASP A 10 -6.05 -1.95 -6.47
C ASP A 10 -4.91 -1.48 -5.56
N ILE A 11 -3.66 -1.47 -6.05
CA ILE A 11 -2.51 -0.92 -5.31
C ILE A 11 -2.73 0.57 -4.98
N ASN A 12 -3.18 1.39 -5.95
CA ASN A 12 -3.44 2.81 -5.74
C ASN A 12 -4.56 3.04 -4.71
N PHE A 13 -5.67 2.30 -4.82
CA PHE A 13 -6.82 2.48 -3.94
C PHE A 13 -6.52 2.00 -2.52
N VAL A 14 -5.97 0.80 -2.37
CA VAL A 14 -5.68 0.25 -1.03
C VAL A 14 -4.68 1.12 -0.28
N LEU A 15 -3.56 1.49 -0.91
CA LEU A 15 -2.54 2.29 -0.23
C LEU A 15 -2.97 3.76 -0.09
N GLY A 16 -3.74 4.28 -1.05
CA GLY A 16 -4.34 5.62 -0.96
C GLY A 16 -5.33 5.73 0.20
N ASP A 17 -6.24 4.77 0.33
CA ASP A 17 -7.22 4.73 1.42
C ASP A 17 -6.54 4.64 2.80
N ILE A 18 -5.41 3.94 2.89
CA ILE A 18 -4.61 3.87 4.13
C ILE A 18 -3.99 5.23 4.46
N ILE A 19 -3.40 5.91 3.47
CA ILE A 19 -2.82 7.25 3.66
C ILE A 19 -3.91 8.25 4.06
N ASP A 20 -5.07 8.21 3.41
CA ASP A 20 -6.21 9.05 3.76
C ASP A 20 -6.71 8.78 5.19
N ALA A 21 -6.73 7.52 5.62
CA ALA A 21 -7.09 7.16 6.99
C ALA A 21 -6.09 7.74 8.02
N VAL A 22 -4.79 7.75 7.71
CA VAL A 22 -3.78 8.39 8.55
C VAL A 22 -4.03 9.90 8.65
N TYR A 23 -4.26 10.59 7.53
CA TYR A 23 -4.55 12.03 7.56
C TYR A 23 -5.82 12.37 8.33
N ILE A 24 -6.85 11.51 8.25
CA ILE A 24 -8.06 11.66 9.07
C ILE A 24 -7.70 11.53 10.56
N TRP A 25 -6.87 10.55 10.93
CA TRP A 25 -6.42 10.38 12.31
C TRP A 25 -5.63 11.60 12.81
N GLU A 26 -4.70 12.14 12.02
CA GLU A 26 -3.93 13.34 12.37
C GLU A 26 -4.83 14.56 12.57
N ALA A 27 -5.82 14.75 11.69
CA ALA A 27 -6.77 15.86 11.78
C ALA A 27 -7.65 15.79 13.05
N ILE A 28 -7.96 14.59 13.53
CA ILE A 28 -8.75 14.37 14.76
C ILE A 28 -7.86 14.46 16.01
N ASN A 29 -6.54 14.19 15.88
CA ASN A 29 -5.57 14.18 16.97
C ASN A 29 -4.47 15.25 16.85
N PRO A 30 -4.79 16.55 16.71
CA PRO A 30 -3.81 17.62 16.37
C PRO A 30 -2.80 17.95 17.48
N LYS A 31 -2.80 17.20 18.59
CA LYS A 31 -1.92 17.39 19.75
C LYS A 31 -0.98 16.20 19.98
N GLU A 32 -1.16 15.12 19.24
CA GLU A 32 -0.31 13.92 19.32
C GLU A 32 0.99 14.10 18.52
N ASP A 33 1.97 13.24 18.77
CA ASP A 33 3.19 13.19 17.96
C ASP A 33 2.90 12.49 16.63
N HIS A 34 2.84 13.28 15.55
CA HIS A 34 2.53 12.79 14.21
C HIS A 34 3.66 11.98 13.56
N LYS A 35 4.83 11.81 14.20
CA LYS A 35 5.93 11.04 13.60
C LYS A 35 5.56 9.60 13.22
N GLU A 36 4.76 8.92 14.04
CA GLU A 36 4.34 7.55 13.72
C GLU A 36 3.35 7.51 12.55
N ALA A 37 2.46 8.51 12.48
CA ALA A 37 1.55 8.71 11.36
C ALA A 37 2.31 9.02 10.06
N GLU A 38 3.23 9.99 10.09
CA GLU A 38 4.14 10.31 8.97
C GLU A 38 4.93 9.08 8.50
N ALA A 39 5.46 8.27 9.43
CA ALA A 39 6.17 7.04 9.10
C ALA A 39 5.27 6.00 8.40
N ILE A 40 3.98 5.91 8.76
CA ILE A 40 3.03 5.02 8.07
C ILE A 40 2.79 5.52 6.64
N VAL A 41 2.68 6.84 6.43
CA VAL A 41 2.54 7.42 5.09
C VAL A 41 3.78 7.13 4.23
N ASP A 42 4.98 7.34 4.77
CA ASP A 42 6.23 7.04 4.07
C ASP A 42 6.33 5.56 3.68
N ASP A 43 6.00 4.65 4.61
CA ASP A 43 6.03 3.21 4.35
C ASP A 43 4.97 2.77 3.33
N ALA A 44 3.81 3.43 3.31
CA ALA A 44 2.78 3.22 2.30
C ALA A 44 3.27 3.65 0.90
N ILE A 45 3.96 4.79 0.78
CA ILE A 45 4.54 5.28 -0.47
C ILE A 45 5.66 4.36 -0.96
N VAL A 46 6.55 3.93 -0.07
CA VAL A 46 7.62 2.96 -0.42
C VAL A 46 7.01 1.65 -0.91
N THR A 47 6.00 1.15 -0.21
CA THR A 47 5.28 -0.07 -0.61
C THR A 47 4.61 0.10 -1.97
N PHE A 48 4.01 1.26 -2.23
CA PHE A 48 3.42 1.58 -3.52
C PHE A 48 4.44 1.49 -4.65
N ASP A 49 5.58 2.18 -4.52
CA ASP A 49 6.62 2.21 -5.54
C ASP A 49 7.19 0.83 -5.82
N GLU A 50 7.45 0.04 -4.78
CA GLU A 50 7.94 -1.34 -4.90
C GLU A 50 6.95 -2.24 -5.64
N LEU A 51 5.67 -2.20 -5.26
CA LEU A 51 4.64 -3.02 -5.90
C LEU A 51 4.42 -2.58 -7.34
N ILE A 52 4.40 -1.29 -7.65
CA ILE A 52 4.27 -0.78 -9.01
C ILE A 52 5.47 -1.19 -9.87
N ALA A 53 6.70 -1.10 -9.33
CA ALA A 53 7.90 -1.56 -10.03
C ALA A 53 7.82 -3.06 -10.34
N LYS A 54 7.39 -3.88 -9.37
CA LYS A 54 7.15 -5.32 -9.56
C LYS A 54 6.05 -5.56 -10.60
N VAL A 55 4.93 -4.84 -10.55
CA VAL A 55 3.89 -4.94 -11.56
C VAL A 55 4.44 -4.55 -12.92
N ASN A 56 5.33 -3.57 -13.06
CA ASN A 56 5.88 -3.17 -14.36
C ASN A 56 6.97 -4.10 -14.90
N ASN A 57 7.56 -4.96 -14.06
CA ASN A 57 8.60 -5.88 -14.50
C ASN A 57 8.08 -6.95 -15.48
N ASN A 58 8.39 -6.76 -16.75
CA ASN A 58 8.02 -7.65 -17.86
C ASN A 58 9.06 -8.74 -18.16
N LYS A 59 10.22 -8.74 -17.49
CA LYS A 59 11.31 -9.71 -17.70
C LYS A 59 11.13 -11.01 -16.90
N VAL A 60 9.94 -11.23 -16.34
CA VAL A 60 9.63 -12.39 -15.51
C VAL A 60 9.20 -13.57 -16.36
N GLU A 61 9.70 -14.77 -16.03
CA GLU A 61 9.44 -16.00 -16.77
C GLU A 61 7.94 -16.37 -16.81
N ASN A 62 7.24 -16.23 -15.67
CA ASN A 62 5.81 -16.48 -15.58
C ASN A 62 5.05 -15.25 -15.07
N ARG A 63 4.59 -14.42 -16.01
CA ARG A 63 3.88 -13.17 -15.73
C ARG A 63 2.62 -13.37 -14.88
N ARG A 64 1.86 -14.43 -15.13
CA ARG A 64 0.61 -14.70 -14.39
C ARG A 64 0.89 -15.04 -12.93
N LYS A 65 1.89 -15.88 -12.67
CA LYS A 65 2.33 -16.23 -11.32
C LYS A 65 2.88 -15.01 -10.59
N HIS A 66 3.68 -14.21 -11.28
CA HIS A 66 4.25 -12.97 -10.75
C HIS A 66 3.17 -11.97 -10.30
N LEU A 67 2.20 -11.66 -11.17
CA LEU A 67 1.12 -10.72 -10.82
C LEU A 67 0.26 -11.21 -9.65
N LYS A 68 0.04 -12.53 -9.53
CA LYS A 68 -0.64 -13.11 -8.36
C LYS A 68 0.17 -12.94 -7.07
N ALA A 69 1.49 -13.12 -7.14
CA ALA A 69 2.36 -12.92 -5.99
C ALA A 69 2.36 -11.46 -5.53
N VAL A 70 2.39 -10.52 -6.48
CA VAL A 70 2.30 -9.08 -6.16
C VAL A 70 0.96 -8.73 -5.51
N ASN A 71 -0.15 -9.35 -5.93
CA ASN A 71 -1.44 -9.14 -5.28
C ASN A 71 -1.47 -9.68 -3.84
N ALA A 72 -0.89 -10.87 -3.61
CA ALA A 72 -0.79 -11.42 -2.26
C ALA A 72 0.10 -10.53 -1.36
N GLU A 73 1.18 -9.99 -1.92
CA GLU A 73 2.07 -9.06 -1.21
C GLU A 73 1.38 -7.73 -0.87
N LEU A 74 0.54 -7.21 -1.78
CA LEU A 74 -0.32 -6.05 -1.48
C LEU A 74 -1.24 -6.32 -0.29
N GLU A 75 -1.91 -7.47 -0.26
CA GLU A 75 -2.81 -7.83 0.84
C GLU A 75 -2.07 -7.95 2.18
N GLU A 76 -0.88 -8.54 2.19
CA GLU A 76 -0.05 -8.70 3.39
C GLU A 76 0.44 -7.36 3.92
N ARG A 77 1.05 -6.54 3.05
CA ARG A 77 1.59 -5.24 3.45
C ARG A 77 0.48 -4.23 3.79
N GLY A 78 -0.62 -4.25 3.04
CA GLY A 78 -1.78 -3.42 3.31
C GLY A 78 -2.36 -3.72 4.70
N LYS A 79 -2.49 -4.98 5.09
CA LYS A 79 -2.91 -5.36 6.45
C LYS A 79 -1.93 -4.86 7.51
N ALA A 80 -0.63 -5.05 7.30
CA ALA A 80 0.38 -4.58 8.25
C ALA A 80 0.34 -3.05 8.45
N LEU A 81 0.07 -2.28 7.40
CA LEU A 81 -0.12 -0.83 7.50
C LEU A 81 -1.41 -0.48 8.25
N ILE A 82 -2.52 -1.15 7.94
CA ILE A 82 -3.80 -0.95 8.66
C ILE A 82 -3.64 -1.25 10.16
N ASP A 83 -2.93 -2.32 10.51
CA ASP A 83 -2.67 -2.67 11.91
C ASP A 83 -1.87 -1.58 12.63
N ARG A 84 -0.94 -0.92 11.94
CA ARG A 84 -0.22 0.25 12.47
C ARG A 84 -1.12 1.46 12.63
N VAL A 85 -1.98 1.75 11.66
CA VAL A 85 -2.97 2.85 11.78
C VAL A 85 -3.90 2.64 12.97
N ASN A 86 -4.33 1.40 13.22
CA ASN A 86 -5.19 1.06 14.35
C ASN A 86 -4.47 1.14 15.71
N ALA A 87 -3.14 1.16 15.72
CA ALA A 87 -2.33 1.24 16.93
C ALA A 87 -1.94 2.68 17.32
N LEU A 88 -2.21 3.67 16.44
CA LEU A 88 -2.08 5.10 16.70
C LEU A 88 -3.17 5.61 17.66
#